data_AF-A0A960BU03-F1
#
_entry.id   AF-A0A960BU03-F1
#
_cell.length_a   1.000
_cell.length_b   1.000
_cell.length_c   1.000
_cell.angle_alpha   90.00
_cell.angle_beta   90.00
_cell.angle_gamma   90.00
#
_symmetry.space_group_name_H-M   'P 1'
#
loop_
_entity.id
_entity.type
_entity.pdbx_description
1 polymer ?
#
loop_
_entity_poly.entity_id
_entity_poly.type
_entity_poly.pdbx_seq_one_letter_code
_entity_poly.pdbx_strand_id
1 'polypeptide(L)' 'MARLAQTDGLTEVQQEILSAVHEFVENEIIPQAQHLEHNDEYPTEIVEGMKEMGIFGLMIP' A
#
# COMPACT_ATOMS: atom_id res chain seq x y z
N MET A 1 -5.34 -10.97 17.65
CA MET A 1 -5.57 -10.97 16.18
C MET A 1 -4.20 -11.00 15.52
N ALA A 2 -3.83 -12.12 14.91
CA ALA A 2 -2.56 -12.22 14.18
C ALA A 2 -2.66 -11.31 12.95
N ARG A 3 -1.83 -10.26 12.90
CA ARG A 3 -1.68 -9.43 11.70
C ARG A 3 -1.15 -10.34 10.58
N LEU A 4 -1.64 -10.15 9.35
CA LEU A 4 -1.17 -10.90 8.18
C LEU A 4 0.38 -10.91 8.16
N ALA A 5 0.95 -12.10 8.25
CA ALA A 5 2.33 -12.46 7.91
C ALA A 5 3.44 -11.46 8.31
N GLN A 6 4.05 -11.64 9.48
CA GLN A 6 5.44 -11.21 9.62
C GLN A 6 6.30 -12.14 8.76
N THR A 7 6.90 -11.59 7.71
CA THR A 7 7.87 -12.32 6.88
C THR A 7 9.23 -12.25 7.57
N ASP A 8 9.73 -13.38 8.04
CA ASP A 8 11.06 -13.48 8.62
C ASP A 8 12.16 -13.34 7.56
N GLY A 9 13.35 -12.89 7.96
CA GLY A 9 14.53 -12.84 7.10
C GLY A 9 14.57 -11.70 6.07
N LEU A 10 13.68 -10.71 6.20
CA LEU A 10 13.74 -9.49 5.39
C LEU A 10 14.99 -8.66 5.70
N THR A 11 15.57 -8.05 4.68
CA THR A 11 16.62 -7.04 4.85
C THR A 11 16.04 -5.77 5.47
N GLU A 12 16.89 -4.93 6.07
CA GLU A 12 16.48 -3.62 6.63
C GLU A 12 15.76 -2.78 5.56
N VAL A 13 16.29 -2.73 4.34
CA VAL A 13 15.67 -2.03 3.21
C VAL A 13 14.29 -2.59 2.87
N GLN A 14 14.11 -3.92 2.88
CA GLN A 14 12.80 -4.52 2.64
C GLN A 14 11.79 -4.20 3.74
N GLN A 15 12.24 -4.14 4.99
CA GLN A 15 11.40 -3.74 6.13
C GLN A 15 10.98 -2.26 6.03
N GLU A 16 11.89 -1.38 5.60
CA GLU A 16 11.60 0.03 5.34
C GLU A 16 10.58 0.20 4.21
N ILE A 17 10.75 -0.52 3.09
CA ILE A 17 9.79 -0.51 1.99
C ILE A 17 8.40 -0.94 2.47
N LEU A 18 8.31 -2.06 3.19
CA LEU A 18 7.02 -2.52 3.74
C LEU A 18 6.40 -1.50 4.70
N SER A 19 7.22 -0.85 5.53
CA SER A 19 6.75 0.17 6.47
C SER A 19 6.17 1.38 5.73
N ALA A 20 6.85 1.86 4.69
CA ALA A 20 6.37 2.96 3.86
C ALA A 20 5.05 2.62 3.15
N VAL A 21 4.93 1.41 2.59
CA VAL A 21 3.68 0.94 1.98
C VAL A 21 2.56 0.85 3.02
N HIS A 22 2.85 0.33 4.21
CA HIS A 22 1.86 0.22 5.28
C HIS A 22 1.35 1.59 5.73
N GLU A 23 2.23 2.58 5.89
CA GLU A 23 1.84 3.95 6.22
C GLU A 23 0.94 4.57 5.15
N PHE A 24 1.26 4.36 3.87
CA PHE A 24 0.39 4.80 2.77
C PHE A 24 -1.00 4.15 2.82
N VAL A 25 -1.08 2.85 3.09
CA VAL A 25 -2.37 2.14 3.21
C VAL A 25 -3.22 2.73 4.34
N GLU A 26 -2.63 2.92 5.51
CA GLU A 26 -3.32 3.45 6.69
C GLU A 26 -3.84 4.88 6.49
N ASN A 27 -3.04 5.74 5.85
CA ASN A 27 -3.36 7.16 5.70
C ASN A 27 -4.21 7.48 4.46
N GLU A 28 -3.96 6.81 3.33
CA GLU A 28 -4.55 7.20 2.04
C GLU A 28 -5.64 6.22 1.56
N ILE A 29 -5.54 4.93 1.90
CA ILE A 29 -6.47 3.90 1.39
C ILE A 29 -7.62 3.65 2.37
N ILE A 30 -7.29 3.28 3.61
CA ILE A 30 -8.30 2.88 4.62
C ILE A 30 -9.39 3.95 4.81
N PRO A 31 -9.07 5.26 4.91
CA PRO A 31 -10.09 6.28 5.14
C PRO A 31 -11.09 6.43 3.98
N GLN A 32 -10.65 6.15 2.75
CA GLN A 32 -11.45 6.33 1.54
C GLN A 32 -12.22 5.08 1.12
N ALA A 33 -11.80 3.91 1.60
CA ALA A 33 -12.30 2.61 1.14
C ALA A 33 -13.83 2.49 1.18
N GLN A 34 -14.46 2.86 2.30
CA GLN A 34 -15.92 2.77 2.43
C GLN A 34 -16.68 3.70 1.48
N HIS A 35 -16.15 4.90 1.24
CA HIS A 35 -16.76 5.87 0.34
C HIS A 35 -16.72 5.39 -1.12
N LEU A 36 -15.53 4.95 -1.55
CA LEU A 36 -15.30 4.45 -2.91
C LEU A 36 -16.14 3.20 -3.20
N GLU A 37 -16.22 2.26 -2.24
CA GLU A 37 -17.06 1.07 -2.36
C GLU A 37 -18.54 1.45 -2.47
N HIS A 38 -19.02 2.35 -1.60
CA HIS A 38 -20.43 2.76 -1.59
C HIS A 38 -20.86 3.40 -2.91
N ASN A 39 -19.97 4.17 -3.54
CA ASN A 39 -20.25 4.90 -4.77
C ASN A 39 -19.91 4.12 -6.05
N ASP A 40 -19.38 2.90 -5.95
CA ASP A 40 -18.85 2.11 -7.08
C ASP A 40 -17.81 2.91 -7.91
N GLU A 41 -16.94 3.64 -7.20
CA GLU A 41 -15.97 4.56 -7.79
C GLU A 41 -14.58 3.94 -7.89
N TYR A 42 -13.93 4.19 -9.03
CA TYR A 42 -12.55 3.78 -9.24
C TYR A 42 -11.59 4.70 -8.47
N PRO A 43 -10.67 4.16 -7.65
CA PRO A 43 -9.80 4.92 -6.76
C PRO A 43 -8.61 5.56 -7.50
N THR A 44 -8.90 6.52 -8.40
CA THR A 44 -7.90 7.11 -9.30
C THR A 44 -6.74 7.77 -8.53
N GLU A 45 -7.05 8.56 -7.49
CA GLU A 45 -6.05 9.29 -6.72
C GLU A 45 -5.11 8.35 -5.96
N ILE A 46 -5.65 7.29 -5.35
CA ILE A 46 -4.87 6.25 -4.67
C ILE A 46 -3.91 5.58 -5.67
N VAL A 47 -4.40 5.22 -6.86
CA VAL A 47 -3.60 4.54 -7.88
C VAL A 47 -2.47 5.42 -8.41
N GLU A 48 -2.73 6.71 -8.64
CA GLU A 48 -1.66 7.66 -9.01
C GLU A 48 -0.63 7.81 -7.87
N GLY A 49 -1.06 7.87 -6.61
CA GLY A 49 -0.16 7.87 -5.45
C GLY A 49 0.73 6.62 -5.41
N MET A 50 0.17 5.42 -5.60
CA MET A 50 0.93 4.17 -5.64
C MET A 50 1.98 4.14 -6.78
N LYS A 51 1.66 4.77 -7.91
CA LYS A 51 2.54 4.89 -9.07
C LYS A 51 3.68 5.87 -8.80
N GLU A 52 3.42 7.00 -8.15
CA GLU A 52 4.46 7.94 -7.73
C GLU A 52 5.45 7.32 -6.72
N MET A 53 4.96 6.47 -5.82
CA MET A 53 5.83 5.71 -4.91
C MET A 53 6.63 4.61 -5.60
N GLY A 54 6.35 4.30 -6.87
CA GLY A 54 7.09 3.30 -7.65
C GLY A 54 6.76 1.85 -7.30
N ILE A 55 5.68 1.56 -6.56
CA ILE A 55 5.30 0.19 -6.15
C ILE A 55 5.13 -0.72 -7.37
N PHE A 56 4.53 -0.22 -8.45
CA PHE A 56 4.29 -1.02 -9.66
C PHE A 56 5.57 -1.43 -10.40
N GLY A 57 6.70 -0.76 -10.12
CA GLY A 57 7.99 -1.06 -10.71
C GLY A 57 8.86 -2.02 -9.90
N LEU A 58 8.44 -2.44 -8.70
CA LEU A 58 9.28 -3.25 -7.80
C LEU A 58 9.74 -4.60 -8.36
N MET A 59 9.02 -5.12 -9.37
CA MET A 59 9.33 -6.39 -10.03
C MET A 59 10.09 -6.22 -11.35
N ILE A 60 10.40 -4.98 -11.77
CA ILE A 60 11.12 -4.68 -13.00
C ILE A 60 12.64 -4.65 -12.70
N PRO A 61 13.48 -5.42 -13.43
CA PRO A 61 14.94 -5.44 -13.25
C PRO A 61 15.63 -4.12 -13.62
#